data_AF-U7QCS0-F1
#
_entry.id   AF-U7QCS0-F1
#
_cell.length_a   1.000
_cell.length_b   1.000
_cell.length_c   1.000
_cell.angle_alpha   90.00
_cell.angle_beta   90.00
_cell.angle_gamma   90.00
#
_symmetry.space_group_name_H-M   'P 1'
#
loop_
_entity.id
_entity.type
_entity.pdbx_description
1 polymer ?
#
loop_
_entity_poly.entity_id
_entity_poly.type
_entity_poly.pdbx_seq_one_letter_code
_entity_poly.pdbx_strand_id
1 'polypeptide(L)'
;MFILINIFILPIITASFLVLFSQAQGCVLVGEQSSPCLVFGLNLGILIEKFIQLTWHFPLMMSPQGILPAFIAITVIVILIHLTLRGRQQFFWSLFCIWYIPIIPSVLGIILVRFLADQGNCVLNEGSANSCLILGVNMGEAFYGASVVPWLILLLIPICLFISLFYMIIYALVLAMIREQSS
;
A
#
# COMPACT_ATOMS: atom_id res chain seq x y z
N MET A 1 8.50 12.01 -10.90
CA MET A 1 8.96 10.73 -10.32
C MET A 1 8.53 10.57 -8.86
N PHE A 2 8.97 11.44 -7.95
CA PHE A 2 8.56 11.39 -6.53
C PHE A 2 7.03 11.37 -6.32
N ILE A 3 6.29 12.25 -7.02
CA ILE A 3 4.82 12.28 -6.97
C ILE A 3 4.20 10.95 -7.45
N LEU A 4 4.73 10.34 -8.50
CA LEU A 4 4.25 9.06 -9.04
C LEU A 4 4.49 7.90 -8.05
N ILE A 5 5.61 7.90 -7.34
CA ILE A 5 5.90 6.87 -6.33
C ILE A 5 5.00 7.04 -5.09
N ASN A 6 4.68 8.28 -4.72
CA ASN A 6 3.82 8.54 -3.56
C ASN A 6 2.32 8.37 -3.85
N ILE A 7 1.91 8.17 -5.11
CA ILE A 7 0.50 7.89 -5.42
C ILE A 7 0.01 6.60 -4.74
N PHE A 8 0.92 5.65 -4.50
CA PHE A 8 0.60 4.36 -3.88
C PHE A 8 0.26 4.47 -2.39
N ILE A 9 0.75 5.51 -1.70
CA ILE A 9 0.40 5.76 -0.28
C ILE A 9 -0.82 6.68 -0.13
N LEU A 10 -1.32 7.25 -1.23
CA LEU A 10 -2.42 8.20 -1.22
C LEU A 10 -3.70 7.66 -0.58
N PRO A 11 -4.14 6.40 -0.80
CA PRO A 11 -5.33 5.86 -0.14
C PRO A 11 -5.22 5.90 1.39
N ILE A 12 -4.03 5.57 1.91
CA ILE A 12 -3.76 5.50 3.37
C ILE A 12 -3.71 6.88 3.98
N ILE A 13 -3.03 7.82 3.32
CA ILE A 13 -3.00 9.23 3.74
C ILE A 13 -4.43 9.78 3.78
N THR A 14 -5.21 9.51 2.74
CA THR A 14 -6.60 9.97 2.65
C THR A 14 -7.46 9.36 3.75
N ALA A 15 -7.37 8.04 3.99
CA ALA A 15 -8.09 7.38 5.07
C ALA A 15 -7.71 7.97 6.45
N SER A 16 -6.42 8.15 6.70
CA SER A 16 -5.91 8.74 7.96
C SER A 16 -6.43 10.15 8.17
N PHE A 17 -6.43 10.97 7.11
CA PHE A 17 -6.97 12.33 7.15
C PHE A 17 -8.48 12.32 7.43
N LEU A 18 -9.25 11.43 6.80
CA LEU A 18 -10.69 11.31 7.04
C LEU A 18 -11.01 10.88 8.47
N VAL A 19 -10.20 10.00 9.06
CA VAL A 19 -10.32 9.62 10.49
C VAL A 19 -10.13 10.85 11.37
N LEU A 20 -9.04 11.61 11.18
CA LEU A 20 -8.78 12.83 11.96
C LEU A 20 -9.87 13.89 11.75
N PHE A 21 -10.32 14.06 10.52
CA PHE A 21 -11.40 14.97 10.18
C PHE A 21 -12.71 14.57 10.85
N SER A 22 -13.04 13.27 10.91
CA SER A 22 -14.25 12.80 11.60
C SER A 22 -14.21 13.08 13.10
N GLN A 23 -13.05 12.91 13.74
CA GLN A 23 -12.85 13.27 15.15
C GLN A 23 -13.02 14.78 15.37
N ALA A 24 -12.49 15.61 14.47
CA ALA A 24 -12.61 17.06 14.55
C ALA A 24 -14.07 17.55 14.39
N GLN A 25 -14.93 16.79 13.71
CA GLN A 25 -16.37 17.05 13.61
C GLN A 25 -17.17 16.49 14.80
N GLY A 26 -16.52 15.91 15.80
CA GLY A 26 -17.16 15.35 16.99
C GLY A 26 -17.84 14.00 16.76
N CYS A 27 -17.54 13.30 15.66
CA CYS A 27 -18.10 11.98 15.41
C CYS A 27 -17.51 10.93 16.37
N VAL A 28 -18.39 10.09 16.92
CA VAL A 28 -18.01 8.96 17.76
C VAL A 28 -17.47 7.84 16.87
N LEU A 29 -16.16 7.59 16.96
CA LEU A 29 -15.48 6.60 16.13
C LEU A 29 -15.89 5.15 16.42
N VAL A 30 -16.14 4.81 17.69
CA VAL A 30 -16.30 3.43 18.17
C VAL A 30 -17.39 3.36 19.24
N GLY A 31 -18.14 2.26 19.27
CA GLY A 31 -19.01 1.88 20.38
C GLY A 31 -20.43 1.53 19.93
N GLU A 32 -21.25 1.06 20.86
CA GLU A 32 -22.65 0.65 20.62
C GLU A 32 -23.53 1.81 20.11
N GLN A 33 -23.10 3.05 20.35
CA GLN A 33 -23.73 4.28 19.84
C GLN A 33 -23.09 4.80 18.53
N SER A 34 -22.20 4.04 17.89
CA SER A 34 -21.56 4.48 16.65
C SER A 34 -22.61 4.57 15.53
N SER A 35 -23.05 5.78 15.22
CA SER A 35 -23.91 6.09 14.10
C SER A 35 -23.08 6.49 12.87
N PRO A 36 -23.60 6.31 11.64
CA PRO A 36 -22.94 6.81 10.43
C PRO A 36 -22.64 8.31 10.53
N CYS A 37 -21.36 8.66 10.46
CA CYS A 37 -20.90 10.06 10.47
C CYS A 37 -21.10 10.67 9.07
N LEU A 38 -22.11 11.53 8.95
CA LEU A 38 -22.50 12.21 7.72
C LEU A 38 -22.03 13.67 7.76
N VAL A 39 -21.12 14.03 6.84
CA VAL A 39 -20.64 15.42 6.68
C VAL A 39 -20.94 15.85 5.26
N PHE A 40 -21.72 16.94 5.08
CA PHE A 40 -22.22 17.38 3.76
C PHE A 40 -22.93 16.28 2.94
N GLY A 41 -23.59 15.33 3.62
CA GLY A 41 -24.27 14.19 2.97
C GLY A 41 -23.35 13.03 2.57
N LEU A 42 -22.05 13.12 2.85
CA LEU A 42 -21.08 12.04 2.62
C LEU A 42 -20.91 11.22 3.89
N ASN A 43 -21.03 9.89 3.77
CA ASN A 43 -20.75 8.98 4.88
C ASN A 43 -19.24 8.72 4.97
N LEU A 44 -18.60 9.32 5.99
CA LEU A 44 -17.17 9.22 6.19
C LEU A 44 -16.73 7.80 6.52
N GLY A 45 -17.55 7.01 7.23
CA GLY A 45 -17.25 5.62 7.54
C GLY A 45 -17.09 4.77 6.28
N ILE A 46 -18.00 4.91 5.31
CA ILE A 46 -17.94 4.19 4.02
C ILE A 46 -16.72 4.62 3.21
N LEU A 47 -16.39 5.92 3.23
CA LEU A 47 -15.19 6.42 2.53
C LEU A 47 -13.91 5.83 3.14
N ILE A 48 -13.80 5.84 4.47
CA ILE A 48 -12.65 5.26 5.17
C ILE A 48 -12.53 3.76 4.84
N GLU A 49 -13.62 3.00 4.92
CA GLU A 49 -13.65 1.58 4.58
C GLU A 49 -13.12 1.34 3.16
N LYS A 50 -13.62 2.10 2.18
CA LYS A 50 -13.21 1.98 0.77
C LYS A 50 -11.75 2.34 0.55
N PHE A 51 -11.23 3.37 1.20
CA PHE A 51 -9.81 3.74 1.08
C PHE A 51 -8.88 2.70 1.73
N ILE A 52 -9.30 2.11 2.86
CA ILE A 52 -8.58 0.99 3.48
C ILE A 52 -8.62 -0.23 2.55
N GLN A 53 -9.79 -0.61 2.03
CA GLN A 53 -9.91 -1.70 1.07
C GLN A 53 -9.10 -1.46 -0.21
N LEU A 54 -9.06 -0.22 -0.70
CA LEU A 54 -8.27 0.16 -1.85
C LEU A 54 -6.77 -0.05 -1.60
N THR A 55 -6.30 0.13 -0.37
CA THR A 55 -4.91 -0.16 0.02
C THR A 55 -4.56 -1.63 -0.19
N TRP A 56 -5.52 -2.55 0.01
CA TRP A 56 -5.32 -3.98 -0.21
C TRP A 56 -5.38 -4.39 -1.69
N HIS A 57 -6.11 -3.62 -2.49
CA HIS A 57 -6.21 -3.83 -3.94
C HIS A 57 -5.04 -3.19 -4.71
N PHE A 58 -4.50 -2.09 -4.21
CA PHE A 58 -3.52 -1.25 -4.89
C PHE A 58 -2.34 -0.89 -3.97
N PRO A 59 -1.10 -1.32 -4.25
CA PRO A 59 -0.67 -2.35 -5.20
C PRO A 59 -0.36 -3.65 -4.46
N LEU A 60 -1.12 -4.70 -4.81
CA LEU A 60 -0.83 -6.11 -4.53
C LEU A 60 -1.17 -6.60 -3.12
N MET A 61 -1.98 -7.66 -3.08
CA MET A 61 -1.53 -8.99 -2.63
C MET A 61 -2.72 -9.92 -2.31
N MET A 62 -3.96 -9.44 -2.31
CA MET A 62 -5.11 -10.29 -1.95
C MET A 62 -5.85 -10.93 -3.14
N SER A 63 -5.58 -10.54 -4.38
CA SER A 63 -6.20 -11.15 -5.55
C SER A 63 -5.19 -11.57 -6.61
N PRO A 64 -5.37 -12.74 -7.27
CA PRO A 64 -4.59 -13.14 -8.44
C PRO A 64 -4.59 -12.09 -9.56
N GLN A 65 -5.64 -11.27 -9.59
CA GLN A 65 -5.81 -10.16 -10.53
C GLN A 65 -4.89 -8.96 -10.22
N GLY A 66 -4.35 -8.86 -9.01
CA GLY A 66 -3.48 -7.76 -8.59
C GLY A 66 -2.00 -7.93 -8.93
N ILE A 67 -1.51 -9.17 -9.04
CA ILE A 67 -0.08 -9.50 -9.28
C ILE A 67 0.45 -8.86 -10.57
N LEU A 68 -0.29 -9.06 -11.66
CA LEU A 68 0.08 -8.58 -12.98
C LEU A 68 0.12 -7.03 -13.08
N PRO A 69 -0.92 -6.28 -12.65
CA PRO A 69 -0.91 -4.82 -12.67
C PRO A 69 0.29 -4.17 -11.99
N ALA A 70 0.74 -4.70 -10.85
CA ALA A 70 1.85 -4.07 -10.15
C ALA A 70 3.22 -4.48 -10.69
N PHE A 71 3.36 -5.69 -11.24
CA PHE A 71 4.55 -6.01 -12.03
C PHE A 71 4.68 -5.05 -13.22
N ILE A 72 3.56 -4.76 -13.90
CA ILE A 72 3.50 -3.75 -14.97
C ILE A 72 3.87 -2.37 -14.41
N ALA A 73 3.27 -1.95 -13.30
CA ALA A 73 3.55 -0.64 -12.70
C ALA A 73 5.02 -0.47 -12.31
N ILE A 74 5.63 -1.47 -11.65
CA ILE A 74 7.05 -1.47 -11.29
C ILE A 74 7.90 -1.39 -12.55
N THR A 75 7.60 -2.21 -13.56
CA THR A 75 8.36 -2.21 -14.83
C THR A 75 8.29 -0.86 -15.54
N VAL A 76 7.09 -0.27 -15.64
CA VAL A 76 6.89 1.06 -16.23
C VAL A 76 7.65 2.12 -15.45
N ILE A 77 7.60 2.09 -14.11
CA ILE A 77 8.32 3.05 -13.26
C ILE A 77 9.84 2.89 -13.42
N VAL A 78 10.36 1.66 -13.48
CA VAL A 78 11.78 1.40 -13.73
C VAL A 78 12.18 1.92 -15.10
N ILE A 79 11.40 1.66 -16.14
CA ILE A 79 11.65 2.22 -17.49
C ILE A 79 11.67 3.74 -17.45
N LEU A 80 10.68 4.37 -16.82
CA LEU A 80 10.64 5.83 -16.66
C LEU A 80 11.85 6.36 -15.88
N ILE A 81 12.33 5.66 -14.85
CA ILE A 81 13.57 6.01 -14.14
C ILE A 81 14.75 5.98 -15.09
N HIS A 82 14.89 4.94 -15.91
CA HIS A 82 15.96 4.84 -16.90
C HIS A 82 15.89 5.89 -18.02
N LEU A 83 14.67 6.35 -18.37
CA LEU A 83 14.47 7.41 -19.35
C LEU A 83 14.71 8.82 -18.77
N THR A 84 14.50 9.02 -17.47
CA THR A 84 14.57 10.34 -16.82
C THR A 84 15.88 10.59 -16.08
N LEU A 85 16.43 9.57 -15.43
CA LEU A 85 17.67 9.66 -14.65
C LEU A 85 18.83 9.02 -15.41
N ARG A 86 19.99 9.66 -15.34
CA ARG A 86 21.23 9.17 -15.97
C ARG A 86 22.30 8.90 -14.91
N GLY A 87 23.22 7.98 -15.21
CA GLY A 87 24.36 7.67 -14.35
C GLY A 87 23.96 6.85 -13.11
N ARG A 88 24.68 7.02 -11.99
CA ARG A 88 24.52 6.15 -10.80
C ARG A 88 23.17 6.31 -10.08
N GLN A 89 22.49 7.44 -10.25
CA GLN A 89 21.20 7.67 -9.59
C GLN A 89 20.10 6.72 -10.08
N GLN A 90 20.12 6.33 -11.36
CA GLN A 90 19.11 5.41 -11.93
C GLN A 90 19.08 4.07 -11.17
N PHE A 91 20.25 3.58 -10.77
CA PHE A 91 20.41 2.30 -10.08
C PHE A 91 19.74 2.33 -8.70
N PHE A 92 20.06 3.34 -7.89
CA PHE A 92 19.51 3.46 -6.55
C PHE A 92 18.01 3.73 -6.55
N TRP A 93 17.50 4.56 -7.48
CA TRP A 93 16.07 4.84 -7.58
C TRP A 93 15.27 3.62 -8.06
N SER A 94 15.79 2.84 -8.99
CA SER A 94 15.14 1.60 -9.43
C SER A 94 15.05 0.58 -8.31
N LEU A 95 16.15 0.36 -7.57
CA LEU A 95 16.14 -0.51 -6.39
C LEU A 95 15.16 0.01 -5.32
N PHE A 96 15.18 1.31 -5.03
CA PHE A 96 14.23 1.89 -4.08
C PHE A 96 12.78 1.62 -4.48
N CYS A 97 12.40 1.80 -5.74
CA CYS A 97 11.03 1.58 -6.22
C CYS A 97 10.59 0.12 -6.13
N ILE A 98 11.49 -0.83 -6.44
CA ILE A 98 11.21 -2.28 -6.36
C ILE A 98 10.75 -2.66 -4.94
N TRP A 99 11.34 -2.05 -3.91
CA TRP A 99 11.01 -2.33 -2.51
C TRP A 99 9.88 -1.45 -1.98
N TYR A 100 9.90 -0.15 -2.32
CA TYR A 100 8.98 0.83 -1.77
C TYR A 100 7.52 0.53 -2.13
N ILE A 101 7.25 0.31 -3.43
CA ILE A 101 5.88 0.17 -3.96
C ILE A 101 5.12 -1.00 -3.33
N PRO A 102 5.66 -2.24 -3.27
CA PRO A 102 4.91 -3.37 -2.73
C PRO A 102 4.86 -3.42 -1.19
N ILE A 103 5.82 -2.80 -0.48
CA ILE A 103 5.95 -3.00 0.97
C ILE A 103 5.38 -1.81 1.76
N ILE A 104 5.77 -0.59 1.40
CA ILE A 104 5.50 0.59 2.24
C ILE A 104 3.99 0.89 2.37
N PRO A 105 3.18 0.90 1.29
CA PRO A 105 1.74 1.06 1.42
C PRO A 105 1.11 -0.01 2.32
N SER A 106 1.48 -1.28 2.12
CA SER A 106 0.95 -2.39 2.91
C SER A 106 1.25 -2.26 4.40
N VAL A 107 2.49 -1.91 4.75
CA VAL A 107 2.90 -1.70 6.16
C VAL A 107 2.14 -0.52 6.79
N LEU A 108 2.05 0.61 6.08
CA LEU A 108 1.31 1.78 6.57
C LEU A 108 -0.20 1.48 6.73
N GLY A 109 -0.77 0.70 5.81
CA GLY A 109 -2.16 0.25 5.89
C GLY A 109 -2.41 -0.62 7.11
N ILE A 110 -1.52 -1.59 7.41
CA ILE A 110 -1.63 -2.43 8.60
C ILE A 110 -1.56 -1.58 9.88
N ILE A 111 -0.66 -0.60 9.94
CA ILE A 111 -0.53 0.30 11.09
C ILE A 111 -1.82 1.07 11.33
N LEU A 112 -2.41 1.65 10.26
CA LEU A 112 -3.67 2.38 10.35
C LEU A 112 -4.81 1.46 10.83
N VAL A 113 -4.94 0.26 10.27
CA VAL A 113 -6.00 -0.68 10.69
C VAL A 113 -5.81 -1.15 12.12
N ARG A 114 -4.59 -1.47 12.55
CA ARG A 114 -4.31 -1.84 13.95
C ARG A 114 -4.69 -0.71 14.90
N PHE A 115 -4.32 0.53 14.57
CA PHE A 115 -4.72 1.69 15.35
C PHE A 115 -6.24 1.82 15.48
N LEU A 116 -6.99 1.64 14.38
CA LEU A 116 -8.45 1.68 14.41
C LEU A 116 -9.06 0.49 15.15
N ALA A 117 -8.48 -0.70 15.04
CA ALA A 117 -8.94 -1.90 15.74
C ALA A 117 -8.75 -1.79 17.26
N ASP A 118 -7.62 -1.24 17.70
CA ASP A 118 -7.33 -1.00 19.13
C ASP A 118 -8.31 0.01 19.73
N GLN A 119 -8.61 1.09 19.00
CA GLN A 119 -9.68 2.03 19.38
C GLN A 119 -11.05 1.33 19.42
N GLY A 120 -11.27 0.43 18.45
CA GLY A 120 -12.46 -0.37 18.21
C GLY A 120 -12.78 -1.43 19.28
N ASN A 121 -11.78 -1.82 20.08
CA ASN A 121 -11.74 -3.11 20.76
C ASN A 121 -12.07 -4.29 19.81
N CYS A 122 -11.65 -4.18 18.55
CA CYS A 122 -11.92 -5.17 17.51
C CYS A 122 -10.81 -6.21 17.45
N VAL A 123 -11.18 -7.48 17.31
CA VAL A 123 -10.22 -8.58 17.15
C VAL A 123 -9.92 -8.77 15.67
N LEU A 124 -8.66 -8.51 15.29
CA LEU A 124 -8.13 -8.88 13.98
C LEU A 124 -7.94 -10.40 13.91
N ASN A 125 -8.64 -11.04 12.97
CA ASN A 125 -8.56 -12.49 12.75
C ASN A 125 -8.19 -12.77 11.29
N GLU A 126 -7.33 -13.76 11.10
CA GLU A 126 -6.84 -14.23 9.79
C GLU A 126 -7.73 -15.32 9.19
N GLY A 127 -8.61 -15.94 9.99
CA GLY A 127 -9.51 -17.01 9.56
C GLY A 127 -10.92 -16.55 9.18
N SER A 128 -11.33 -15.33 9.57
CA SER A 128 -12.66 -14.80 9.27
C SER A 128 -12.73 -13.28 9.38
N ALA A 129 -13.58 -12.65 8.57
CA ALA A 129 -13.95 -11.25 8.72
C ALA A 129 -14.94 -11.08 9.89
N ASN A 130 -14.45 -10.64 11.04
CA ASN A 130 -15.30 -10.36 12.20
C ASN A 130 -15.95 -8.98 12.05
N SER A 131 -17.21 -8.84 12.49
CA SER A 131 -17.87 -7.54 12.50
C SER A 131 -17.13 -6.55 13.41
N CYS A 132 -16.74 -5.41 12.86
CA CYS A 132 -16.10 -4.32 13.60
C CYS A 132 -16.73 -3.01 13.14
N LEU A 133 -17.46 -2.34 14.02
CA LEU A 133 -18.15 -1.10 13.68
C LEU A 133 -17.26 0.11 13.98
N ILE A 134 -16.89 0.83 12.92
CA ILE A 134 -16.20 2.13 13.01
C ILE A 134 -17.08 3.15 12.32
N LEU A 135 -17.45 4.24 13.03
CA LEU A 135 -18.38 5.26 12.54
C LEU A 135 -19.70 4.66 12.00
N GLY A 136 -20.22 3.63 12.68
CA GLY A 136 -21.46 2.94 12.27
C GLY A 136 -21.35 2.10 10.98
N VAL A 137 -20.13 1.88 10.46
CA VAL A 137 -19.86 1.06 9.26
C VAL A 137 -19.07 -0.18 9.66
N ASN A 138 -19.48 -1.34 9.15
CA ASN A 138 -18.79 -2.59 9.41
C ASN A 138 -17.51 -2.70 8.56
N MET A 139 -16.36 -2.56 9.22
CA MET A 139 -15.02 -2.62 8.65
C MET A 139 -14.45 -4.05 8.59
N GLY A 140 -15.23 -5.08 8.94
CA GLY A 140 -14.73 -6.45 9.10
C GLY A 140 -13.93 -6.99 7.92
N GLU A 141 -14.44 -6.79 6.70
CA GLU A 141 -13.74 -7.17 5.46
C GLU A 141 -12.45 -6.37 5.24
N ALA A 142 -12.49 -5.07 5.50
CA ALA A 142 -11.31 -4.20 5.40
C ALA A 142 -10.22 -4.62 6.41
N PHE A 143 -10.62 -5.07 7.60
CA PHE A 143 -9.73 -5.46 8.69
C PHE A 143 -9.17 -6.87 8.49
N TYR A 144 -9.96 -7.79 7.93
CA TYR A 144 -9.49 -9.08 7.46
C TYR A 144 -8.31 -8.93 6.47
N GLY A 145 -8.41 -7.93 5.58
CA GLY A 145 -7.31 -7.44 4.76
C GLY A 145 -5.99 -7.32 5.52
N ALA A 146 -5.99 -6.51 6.57
CA ALA A 146 -4.80 -6.24 7.39
C ALA A 146 -4.26 -7.47 8.12
N SER A 147 -5.11 -8.45 8.44
CA SER A 147 -4.69 -9.69 9.11
C SER A 147 -3.86 -10.60 8.19
N VAL A 148 -4.20 -10.67 6.90
CA VAL A 148 -3.52 -11.60 5.96
C VAL A 148 -2.33 -10.96 5.26
N VAL A 149 -2.30 -9.63 5.10
CA VAL A 149 -1.21 -8.90 4.41
C VAL A 149 0.20 -9.19 4.96
N PRO A 150 0.45 -9.39 6.27
CA PRO A 150 1.76 -9.80 6.77
C PRO A 150 2.30 -11.09 6.13
N TRP A 151 1.45 -12.10 5.93
CA TRP A 151 1.84 -13.34 5.24
C TRP A 151 2.25 -13.10 3.79
N LEU A 152 1.57 -12.16 3.16
CA LEU A 152 1.85 -11.74 1.79
C LEU A 152 3.17 -10.97 1.69
N ILE A 153 3.49 -10.14 2.69
CA ILE A 153 4.80 -9.47 2.80
C ILE A 153 5.94 -10.49 2.90
N LEU A 154 5.74 -11.61 3.62
CA LEU A 154 6.74 -12.67 3.69
C LEU A 154 7.04 -13.30 2.32
N LEU A 155 6.03 -13.42 1.45
CA LEU A 155 6.21 -13.87 0.06
C LEU A 155 6.82 -12.79 -0.84
N LEU A 156 6.50 -11.51 -0.58
CA LEU A 156 7.01 -10.38 -1.34
C LEU A 156 8.51 -10.17 -1.22
N ILE A 157 9.05 -10.35 -0.02
CA ILE A 157 10.47 -10.15 0.26
C ILE A 157 11.37 -10.95 -0.70
N PRO A 158 11.21 -12.29 -0.84
CA PRO A 158 12.02 -13.06 -1.78
C PRO A 158 11.77 -12.64 -3.23
N ILE A 159 10.53 -12.28 -3.62
CA ILE A 159 10.23 -11.78 -4.97
C ILE A 159 10.99 -10.49 -5.26
N CYS A 160 10.97 -9.52 -4.34
CA CYS A 160 11.69 -8.25 -4.46
C CYS A 160 13.21 -8.49 -4.52
N LEU A 161 13.74 -9.46 -3.77
CA LEU A 161 15.14 -9.86 -3.85
C LEU A 161 15.48 -10.44 -5.23
N PHE A 162 14.68 -11.36 -5.77
CA PHE A 162 14.91 -11.93 -7.10
C PHE A 162 14.88 -10.86 -8.19
N ILE A 163 13.90 -9.96 -8.17
CA ILE A 163 13.80 -8.86 -9.13
C ILE A 163 15.00 -7.91 -8.98
N SER A 164 15.41 -7.60 -7.75
CA SER A 164 16.58 -6.76 -7.49
C SER A 164 17.88 -7.40 -8.01
N LEU A 165 18.08 -8.71 -7.77
CA LEU A 165 19.23 -9.46 -8.28
C LEU A 165 19.26 -9.46 -9.81
N PHE A 166 18.14 -9.77 -10.44
CA PHE A 166 18.02 -9.75 -11.89
C PHE A 166 18.33 -8.37 -12.47
N TYR A 167 17.79 -7.31 -11.85
CA TYR A 167 18.09 -5.93 -12.22
C TYR A 167 19.58 -5.60 -12.09
N MET A 168 20.22 -5.99 -10.99
CA MET A 168 21.66 -5.75 -10.76
C MET A 168 22.52 -6.46 -11.81
N ILE A 169 22.18 -7.70 -12.17
CA ILE A 169 22.89 -8.47 -13.21
C ILE A 169 22.79 -7.75 -14.56
N ILE A 170 21.58 -7.36 -14.98
CA ILE A 170 21.37 -6.63 -16.24
C ILE A 170 22.14 -5.32 -16.22
N TYR A 171 22.04 -4.55 -15.14
CA TYR A 171 22.74 -3.27 -15.01
C TYR A 171 24.26 -3.44 -15.12
N ALA A 172 24.83 -4.46 -14.46
CA ALA A 172 26.26 -4.77 -14.53
C ALA A 172 26.70 -5.20 -15.94
N LEU A 173 25.91 -6.05 -16.63
CA LEU A 173 26.20 -6.46 -18.01
C LEU A 173 26.18 -5.27 -18.97
N VAL A 174 25.19 -4.38 -18.85
CA VAL A 174 25.10 -3.15 -19.66
C VAL A 174 26.32 -2.27 -19.42
N LEU A 175 26.75 -2.09 -18.17
CA LEU A 175 27.96 -1.33 -17.86
C LEU A 175 29.24 -1.97 -18.41
N ALA A 176 29.35 -3.30 -18.33
CA ALA A 176 30.48 -4.04 -18.87
C ALA A 176 30.59 -3.85 -20.40
N MET A 177 29.47 -3.99 -21.12
CA MET A 177 29.43 -3.78 -22.58
C MET A 177 29.80 -2.34 -22.98
N ILE A 178 29.32 -1.33 -22.24
CA ILE A 178 29.68 0.07 -22.50
C ILE A 178 31.18 0.31 -22.25
N ARG A 179 31.75 -0.33 -21.23
CA ARG A 179 33.17 -0.21 -20.91
C ARG A 179 34.05 -0.86 -21.98
N GLU A 180 33.68 -2.03 -22.47
CA GLU A 180 34.40 -2.70 -23.57
C GLU A 180 34.41 -1.87 -24.85
N GLN A 181 33.31 -1.21 -25.20
CA GLN A 181 33.25 -0.32 -26.38
C GLN A 181 34.09 0.97 -26.25
N SER A 182 34.49 1.34 -25.03
CA SER A 182 35.27 2.56 -24.77
C SER A 182 36.79 2.33 -24.71
N SER A 183 37.23 1.07 -24.74
CA SER A 183 38.64 0.66 -24.74
C SER A 183 39.13 0.33 -26.14
#